data_AF-A0A2D7FCC5-F1
#
_entry.id   AF-A0A2D7FCC5-F1
#
_cell.length_a   1.000
_cell.length_b   1.000
_cell.length_c   1.000
_cell.angle_alpha   90.00
_cell.angle_beta   90.00
_cell.angle_gamma   90.00
#
_symmetry.space_group_name_H-M   'P 1'
#
loop_
_entity.id
_entity.type
_entity.pdbx_description
1 polymer ?
#
loop_
_entity_poly.entity_id
_entity_poly.type
_entity_poly.pdbx_seq_one_letter_code
_entity_poly.pdbx_strand_id
1 'polypeptide(L)'
;MFDRSRTDNVRQVKTAVAEIRVYDGRTLSGNVVFSSNGTLLDALNGNEAFLDFDAFDGQREYIAKSTLRAVRLIQAPAKPALSETKSNRFNPYAILRVDRNVDAKTYAQPI
;
A
#
# COMPACT_ATOMS: atom_id res chain seq x y z
N MET A 1 -6.36 28.95 21.30
CA MET A 1 -6.72 27.56 20.95
C MET A 1 -5.70 27.10 19.92
N PHE A 2 -4.75 26.23 20.31
CA PHE A 2 -3.68 25.80 19.42
C PHE A 2 -4.17 24.63 18.58
N ASP A 3 -4.48 24.91 17.32
CA ASP A 3 -4.70 23.87 16.32
C ASP A 3 -3.33 23.30 15.92
N ARG A 4 -3.08 22.05 16.31
CA ARG A 4 -1.89 21.31 15.89
C ARG A 4 -2.17 20.80 14.49
N SER A 5 -1.82 21.61 13.48
CA SER A 5 -1.50 21.07 12.18
C SER A 5 -0.34 20.09 12.37
N ARG A 6 -0.67 18.79 12.41
CA ARG A 6 0.31 17.74 12.12
C ARG A 6 0.75 18.01 10.69
N THR A 7 1.82 18.79 10.57
CA THR A 7 2.57 18.97 9.33
C THR A 7 3.02 17.57 8.96
N ASP A 8 2.31 16.98 8.02
CA ASP A 8 2.67 15.74 7.37
C ASP A 8 3.90 16.05 6.51
N ASN A 9 5.04 16.22 7.17
CA ASN A 9 6.35 16.11 6.53
C ASN A 9 6.57 14.63 6.25
N VAL A 10 5.72 14.08 5.36
CA VAL A 10 5.93 12.78 4.75
C VAL A 10 7.20 12.96 3.91
N ARG A 11 8.36 12.68 4.51
CA ARG A 11 9.52 12.22 3.75
C ARG A 11 8.94 11.25 2.73
N GLN A 12 9.11 11.49 1.42
CA GLN A 12 8.47 10.70 0.38
C GLN A 12 8.99 9.25 0.44
N VAL A 13 8.52 8.46 1.39
CA VAL A 13 9.03 7.11 1.59
C VAL A 13 8.41 6.25 0.51
N LYS A 14 9.26 5.56 -0.25
CA LYS A 14 8.80 4.60 -1.24
C LYS A 14 8.62 3.26 -0.55
N THR A 15 7.62 2.52 -1.03
CA THR A 15 7.38 1.16 -0.58
C THR A 15 7.37 0.21 -1.76
N ALA A 16 7.88 -1.01 -1.54
CA ALA A 16 7.77 -2.10 -2.49
C ALA A 16 7.16 -3.31 -1.79
N VAL A 17 6.15 -3.91 -2.41
CA VAL A 17 5.54 -5.12 -1.88
C VAL A 17 6.48 -6.30 -2.10
N ALA A 18 6.85 -6.99 -1.02
CA ALA A 18 7.74 -8.12 -1.08
C ALA A 18 7.37 -9.22 -0.07
N GLU A 19 7.70 -10.45 -0.45
CA GLU A 19 7.80 -11.60 0.43
C GLU A 19 9.26 -11.72 0.91
N ILE A 20 9.44 -11.79 2.22
CA ILE A 20 10.73 -11.97 2.88
C ILE A 20 10.77 -13.34 3.53
N ARG A 21 11.83 -14.11 3.28
CA ARG A 21 12.12 -15.35 4.01
C ARG A 21 13.28 -15.14 4.96
N VAL A 22 13.05 -15.45 6.22
CA VAL A 22 14.02 -15.32 7.31
C VAL A 22 14.65 -16.68 7.60
N TYR A 23 15.85 -16.68 8.19
CA TYR A 23 16.61 -17.89 8.51
C TYR A 23 15.87 -18.89 9.40
N ASP A 24 14.98 -18.40 10.28
CA ASP A 24 14.12 -19.21 11.15
C ASP A 24 13.01 -19.98 10.40
N GLY A 25 12.94 -19.83 9.07
CA GLY A 25 11.95 -20.46 8.21
C GLY A 25 10.66 -19.67 8.07
N ARG A 26 10.51 -18.52 8.76
CA ARG A 26 9.34 -17.67 8.63
C ARG A 26 9.32 -16.97 7.27
N THR A 27 8.12 -16.83 6.73
CA THR A 27 7.85 -16.09 5.50
C THR A 27 6.93 -14.93 5.83
N LEU A 28 7.40 -13.71 5.63
CA LEU A 28 6.68 -12.47 5.93
C LEU A 28 6.29 -11.79 4.61
N SER A 29 5.05 -11.33 4.50
CA SER A 29 4.56 -10.60 3.33
C SER A 29 4.11 -9.21 3.74
N GLY A 30 4.58 -8.20 3.01
CA GLY A 30 4.36 -6.82 3.39
C GLY A 30 5.06 -5.83 2.47
N ASN A 31 5.18 -4.60 2.96
CA ASN A 31 5.82 -3.49 2.28
C ASN A 31 7.22 -3.27 2.84
N VAL A 32 8.25 -3.34 2.00
CA VAL A 32 9.58 -2.86 2.35
C VAL A 32 9.60 -1.35 2.16
N VAL A 33 9.99 -0.65 3.21
CA VAL A 33 10.01 0.81 3.29
C VAL A 33 11.43 1.31 3.02
N PHE A 34 11.61 2.24 2.08
CA PHE A 34 12.92 2.78 1.73
C PHE A 34 12.88 4.25 1.34
N SER A 35 14.06 4.89 1.37
CA SER A 35 14.23 6.32 1.08
C SER A 35 13.66 6.71 -0.30
N SER A 36 13.16 7.95 -0.40
CA SER A 36 12.54 8.54 -1.61
C SER A 36 13.39 8.38 -2.87
N ASN A 37 14.70 8.49 -2.71
CA ASN A 37 15.66 8.51 -3.81
C ASN A 37 16.20 7.12 -4.16
N GLY A 38 15.88 6.10 -3.36
CA GLY A 38 16.39 4.74 -3.54
C GLY A 38 15.40 3.81 -4.24
N THR A 39 15.93 2.67 -4.68
CA THR A 39 15.17 1.49 -5.06
C THR A 39 15.21 0.43 -3.95
N LEU A 40 14.38 -0.61 -4.04
CA LEU A 40 14.48 -1.76 -3.15
C LEU A 40 15.90 -2.38 -3.19
N LEU A 41 16.52 -2.41 -4.38
CA LEU A 41 17.85 -2.97 -4.55
C LEU A 41 18.91 -2.15 -3.78
N ASP A 42 18.77 -0.83 -3.76
CA ASP A 42 19.62 0.05 -2.94
C ASP A 42 19.35 -0.16 -1.45
N ALA A 43 18.10 -0.40 -1.05
CA ALA A 43 17.75 -0.71 0.33
C ALA A 43 18.38 -2.03 0.80
N LEU A 44 18.40 -3.06 -0.04
CA LEU A 44 19.03 -4.35 0.25
C LEU A 44 20.55 -4.24 0.30
N ASN A 45 21.18 -3.59 -0.69
CA ASN A 45 22.64 -3.48 -0.80
C ASN A 45 23.25 -2.33 0.02
N GLY A 46 22.42 -1.45 0.58
CA GLY A 46 22.88 -0.32 1.38
C GLY A 46 23.58 -0.76 2.67
N ASN A 47 24.38 0.15 3.25
CA ASN A 47 25.18 -0.12 4.44
C ASN A 47 24.35 -0.26 5.74
N GLU A 48 23.05 -0.01 5.69
CA GLU A 48 22.18 -0.17 6.85
C GLU A 48 22.02 -1.65 7.23
N ALA A 49 22.17 -1.96 8.52
CA ALA A 49 22.11 -3.33 9.02
C ALA A 49 20.67 -3.90 9.06
N PHE A 50 19.67 -3.02 9.05
CA PHE A 50 18.25 -3.38 9.17
C PHE A 50 17.47 -2.90 7.95
N LEU A 51 16.39 -3.61 7.63
CA LEU A 51 15.36 -3.21 6.69
C LEU A 51 14.09 -2.88 7.43
N ASP A 52 13.49 -1.77 7.06
CA ASP A 52 12.20 -1.34 7.56
C ASP A 52 11.09 -2.06 6.78
N PHE A 53 10.28 -2.83 7.49
CA PHE A 53 9.26 -3.70 6.90
C PHE A 53 7.91 -3.46 7.59
N ASP A 54 6.90 -3.21 6.78
CA ASP A 54 5.52 -3.01 7.23
C ASP A 54 4.69 -4.21 6.78
N ALA A 55 4.45 -5.13 7.72
CA ALA A 55 3.73 -6.36 7.49
C ALA A 55 2.23 -6.08 7.25
N PHE A 56 1.56 -6.95 6.51
CA PHE A 56 0.14 -6.75 6.19
C PHE A 56 -0.81 -6.88 7.37
N ASP A 57 -0.34 -7.36 8.51
CA ASP A 57 -1.08 -7.34 9.78
C ASP A 57 -1.03 -5.95 10.47
N GLY A 58 -0.36 -4.97 9.85
CA GLY A 58 -0.21 -3.61 10.35
C GLY A 58 0.91 -3.45 11.37
N GLN A 59 1.74 -4.48 11.57
CA GLN A 59 2.96 -4.40 12.39
C GLN A 59 4.12 -3.86 11.56
N ARG A 60 4.83 -2.89 12.12
CA ARG A 60 6.10 -2.41 11.56
C ARG A 60 7.27 -3.05 12.28
N GLU A 61 8.13 -3.70 11.54
CA GLU A 61 9.26 -4.47 12.02
C GLU A 61 10.57 -4.01 11.36
N TYR A 62 11.67 -4.11 12.11
CA TYR A 62 13.02 -3.90 11.58
C TYR A 62 13.74 -5.23 11.46
N ILE A 63 13.89 -5.72 10.23
CA ILE A 63 14.47 -7.03 9.97
C ILE A 63 15.96 -6.88 9.69
N ALA A 64 16.81 -7.56 10.48
CA ALA A 64 18.24 -7.56 10.25
C ALA A 64 18.59 -8.22 8.91
N LYS A 65 19.44 -7.59 8.10
CA LYS A 65 19.84 -8.14 6.79
C LYS A 65 20.55 -9.49 6.89
N SER A 66 21.28 -9.70 7.98
CA SER A 66 21.98 -10.96 8.26
C SER A 66 21.06 -12.16 8.44
N THR A 67 19.77 -11.95 8.76
CA THR A 67 18.80 -13.03 8.92
C THR A 67 17.99 -13.30 7.66
N LEU A 68 18.15 -12.48 6.63
CA LEU A 68 17.44 -12.63 5.36
C LEU A 68 18.03 -13.79 4.56
N ARG A 69 17.16 -14.72 4.16
CA ARG A 69 17.50 -15.82 3.26
C ARG A 69 17.11 -15.51 1.81
N ALA A 70 15.96 -14.88 1.61
CA ALA A 70 15.48 -14.48 0.29
C ALA A 70 14.50 -13.31 0.39
N VAL A 71 14.48 -12.47 -0.65
CA VAL A 71 13.50 -11.40 -0.84
C VAL A 71 12.91 -11.55 -2.23
N ARG A 72 11.58 -11.64 -2.32
CA ARG A 72 10.85 -11.78 -3.58
C ARG A 72 9.88 -10.62 -3.73
N LEU A 73 10.05 -9.84 -4.79
CA LEU A 73 9.07 -8.81 -5.15
C LEU A 73 7.74 -9.45 -5.55
N ILE A 74 6.66 -8.96 -4.96
CA ILE A 74 5.30 -9.30 -5.36
C ILE A 74 4.84 -8.16 -6.27
N GLN A 75 4.49 -8.47 -7.51
CA GLN A 75 3.79 -7.50 -8.35
C GLN A 75 2.40 -7.29 -7.76
N ALA A 76 2.25 -6.21 -6.99
CA ALA A 76 0.94 -5.78 -6.58
C ALA A 76 0.16 -5.38 -7.83
N PRO A 77 -1.10 -5.84 -8.00
CA PRO A 77 -1.94 -5.35 -9.08
C PRO A 77 -2.02 -3.83 -8.98
N ALA A 78 -1.82 -3.14 -10.11
CA ALA A 78 -1.92 -1.69 -10.17
C ALA A 78 -3.27 -1.28 -9.56
N LYS A 79 -3.24 -0.44 -8.51
CA LYS A 79 -4.48 0.05 -7.90
C LYS A 79 -5.32 0.64 -9.03
N PRO A 80 -6.58 0.22 -9.22
CA PRO A 80 -7.45 0.88 -10.18
C PRO A 80 -7.48 2.35 -9.77
N ALA A 81 -7.05 3.22 -10.67
CA ALA A 81 -7.08 4.65 -10.43
C ALA A 81 -8.55 5.01 -10.18
N LEU A 82 -8.87 5.35 -8.93
CA LEU A 82 -10.13 5.98 -8.63
C LEU A 82 -10.11 7.26 -9.46
N SER A 83 -10.92 7.30 -10.51
CA SER A 83 -11.04 8.49 -11.34
C SER A 83 -11.51 9.59 -10.39
N GLU A 84 -10.60 10.50 -10.03
CA GLU A 84 -10.95 11.72 -9.32
C GLU A 84 -12.00 12.40 -10.15
N THR A 85 -13.25 12.21 -9.77
CA THR A 85 -14.34 12.91 -10.42
C THR A 85 -14.22 14.32 -9.85
N LYS A 86 -13.44 15.16 -10.52
CA LYS A 86 -13.26 16.60 -10.24
C LYS A 86 -14.58 17.38 -10.46
N SER A 87 -15.73 16.76 -10.27
CA SER A 87 -17.00 17.45 -10.18
C SER A 87 -17.32 17.64 -8.71
N ASN A 88 -17.36 18.90 -8.28
CA ASN A 88 -17.85 19.38 -6.99
C ASN A 88 -19.37 19.11 -6.78
N ARG A 89 -19.88 17.99 -7.29
CA ARG A 89 -21.27 17.56 -7.20
C ARG A 89 -21.27 16.08 -6.91
N PHE A 90 -21.71 15.73 -5.70
CA PHE A 90 -21.99 14.38 -5.29
C PHE A 90 -22.99 13.74 -6.28
N ASN A 91 -22.54 12.78 -7.08
CA ASN A 91 -23.39 12.04 -7.99
C ASN A 91 -23.61 10.62 -7.42
N PRO A 92 -24.73 10.36 -6.72
CA PRO A 92 -25.00 9.08 -6.07
C PRO A 92 -25.02 7.92 -7.07
N TYR A 93 -25.48 8.15 -8.30
CA TYR A 93 -25.53 7.13 -9.35
C TYR A 93 -24.14 6.65 -9.79
N ALA A 94 -23.15 7.55 -9.82
CA ALA A 94 -21.77 7.20 -10.16
C ALA A 94 -21.08 6.39 -9.04
N ILE A 95 -21.40 6.71 -7.78
CA ILE A 95 -20.87 5.99 -6.61
C ILE A 95 -21.47 4.57 -6.55
N LEU A 96 -22.78 4.46 -6.79
CA LEU A 96 -23.51 3.19 -6.77
C LEU A 96 -23.35 2.38 -8.07
N ARG A 97 -22.70 2.93 -9.09
CA ARG A 97 -22.52 2.33 -10.43
C ARG A 97 -23.86 1.89 -11.07
N VAL A 98 -24.90 2.70 -10.89
CA VAL A 98 -26.21 2.49 -11.50
C VAL A 98 -26.44 3.54 -12.59
N ASP A 99 -27.11 3.15 -13.66
CA ASP A 99 -27.51 4.08 -14.71
C ASP A 99 -28.59 5.05 -14.18
N ARG A 100 -28.54 6.33 -14.61
CA ARG A 100 -29.44 7.38 -14.10
C ARG A 100 -30.91 7.15 -14.44
N ASN A 101 -31.19 6.31 -15.43
CA ASN A 101 -32.53 6.02 -15.94
C ASN A 101 -33.06 4.67 -15.47
N VAL A 102 -32.45 4.06 -14.45
CA VAL A 102 -32.90 2.73 -14.01
C VAL A 102 -34.03 2.85 -13.01
N ASP A 103 -35.14 2.23 -13.37
CA ASP A 103 -36.34 2.12 -12.56
C ASP A 103 -36.16 1.04 -11.47
N ALA A 104 -36.76 1.24 -10.29
CA ALA A 104 -36.53 0.39 -9.11
C ALA A 104 -36.93 -1.09 -9.33
N LYS A 105 -37.77 -1.37 -10.33
CA LYS A 105 -38.17 -2.74 -10.71
C LYS A 105 -37.07 -3.53 -11.43
N THR A 106 -36.09 -2.88 -12.04
CA THR A 106 -35.10 -3.55 -12.90
C THR A 106 -34.00 -4.26 -12.11
N TYR A 107 -33.69 -3.83 -10.89
CA TYR A 107 -32.71 -4.48 -10.00
C TYR A 107 -33.35 -5.40 -8.92
N ALA A 108 -34.67 -5.57 -8.93
CA ALA A 108 -35.37 -6.45 -8.00
C ALA A 108 -35.40 -7.92 -8.46
N GLN A 109 -34.32 -8.40 -9.09
CA GLN A 109 -34.15 -9.83 -9.34
C GLN A 109 -33.01 -10.37 -8.47
N PRO A 110 -33.29 -11.35 -7.59
CA PRO A 110 -32.26 -12.00 -6.81
C PRO A 110 -31.30 -12.78 -7.73
N ILE A 111 -30.05 -12.87 -7.30
CA ILE A 111 -29.00 -13.71 -7.87
C ILE A 111 -29.37 -15.18 -7.70
#